data_AF-A0A8J3PI27-F1
#
_entry.id   AF-A0A8J3PI27-F1
#
_cell.length_a   1.000
_cell.length_b   1.000
_cell.length_c   1.000
_cell.angle_alpha   90.00
_cell.angle_beta   90.00
_cell.angle_gamma   90.00
#
_symmetry.space_group_name_H-M   'P 1'
#
loop_
_entity.id
_entity.type
_entity.pdbx_description
1 polymer ?
#
loop_
_entity_poly.entity_id
_entity_poly.type
_entity_poly.pdbx_seq_one_letter_code
_entity_poly.pdbx_strand_id
1 'polypeptide(L)'
;MSHTSFLGIPVEGEITRSARVPQRPLSELRPLLTAVLDDDEVVEFGWQQYTPYFNDGDTCVFDAHSFWARTSAADDARADRRELEVGRYCNIHRTLGGHRLAESGEYPRPELPYEGADEERYRRVRALADAIDGGGFDDVLLEAFGDHATVTVRRSGITVEFYNHE
;
A
#
# COMPACT_ATOMS: atom_id res chain seq x y z
N MET A 1 -15.49 35.01 -3.08
CA MET A 1 -15.23 34.70 -1.67
C MET A 1 -16.17 33.57 -1.26
N SER A 2 -15.65 32.45 -0.75
CA SER A 2 -16.49 31.31 -0.34
C SER A 2 -17.17 31.64 0.99
N HIS A 3 -18.50 31.63 1.04
CA HIS A 3 -19.26 31.82 2.27
C HIS A 3 -19.38 30.47 3.01
N THR A 4 -18.36 30.11 3.77
CA THR A 4 -18.45 28.98 4.71
C THR A 4 -18.78 29.53 6.11
N SER A 5 -19.56 28.80 6.89
CA SER A 5 -19.78 29.11 8.31
C SER A 5 -19.36 27.93 9.17
N PHE A 6 -18.61 28.20 10.24
CA PHE A 6 -18.24 27.22 11.25
C PHE A 6 -18.94 27.59 12.55
N LEU A 7 -19.85 26.74 13.03
CA LEU A 7 -20.64 26.96 14.25
C LEU A 7 -21.42 28.31 14.26
N GLY A 8 -21.89 28.75 13.09
CA GLY A 8 -22.62 30.01 12.94
C GLY A 8 -21.71 31.25 12.83
N ILE A 9 -20.38 31.08 12.87
CA ILE A 9 -19.40 32.13 12.67
C ILE A 9 -19.01 32.16 11.19
N PRO A 10 -18.98 33.33 10.51
CA PRO A 10 -18.54 33.41 9.12
C PRO A 10 -17.05 33.08 9.01
N VAL A 11 -16.70 32.29 8.00
CA VAL A 11 -15.31 31.98 7.63
C VAL A 11 -14.95 32.83 6.42
N GLU A 12 -13.93 33.67 6.56
CA GLU A 12 -13.43 34.58 5.51
C GLU A 12 -12.00 34.20 5.11
N GLY A 13 -11.68 34.25 3.81
CA GLY A 13 -10.34 33.96 3.28
C GLY A 13 -10.35 33.16 1.98
N GLU A 14 -9.15 32.87 1.46
CA GLU A 14 -8.92 31.91 0.38
C GLU A 14 -8.85 30.50 0.99
N ILE A 15 -9.90 29.71 0.75
CA ILE A 15 -10.03 28.36 1.34
C ILE A 15 -9.63 27.33 0.28
N THR A 16 -8.45 26.74 0.44
CA THR A 16 -8.02 25.57 -0.34
C THR A 16 -8.54 24.30 0.33
N ARG A 17 -9.21 23.42 -0.42
CA ARG A 17 -9.68 22.12 0.06
C ARG A 17 -8.87 21.04 -0.64
N SER A 18 -8.22 20.17 0.11
CA SER A 18 -7.65 18.93 -0.43
C SER A 18 -8.72 17.85 -0.47
N ALA A 19 -8.77 17.09 -1.58
CA ALA A 19 -9.54 15.86 -1.61
C ALA A 19 -8.75 14.81 -0.80
N ARG A 20 -9.30 14.39 0.36
CA ARG A 20 -8.75 13.25 1.10
C ARG A 20 -9.48 11.98 0.69
N VAL A 21 -8.73 10.90 0.55
CA VAL A 21 -9.31 9.56 0.36
C VAL A 21 -10.16 9.23 1.60
N PRO A 22 -11.42 8.78 1.45
CA PRO A 22 -12.24 8.36 2.58
C PRO A 22 -11.56 7.21 3.34
N GLN A 23 -11.39 7.41 4.65
CA GLN A 23 -10.77 6.43 5.54
C GLN A 23 -11.76 5.32 5.89
N ARG A 24 -11.27 4.08 5.91
CA ARG A 24 -12.05 2.85 6.08
C ARG A 24 -11.66 2.15 7.38
N PRO A 25 -12.58 1.44 8.04
CA PRO A 25 -12.33 0.80 9.32
C PRO A 25 -11.47 -0.46 9.19
N LEU A 26 -10.74 -0.81 10.27
CA LEU A 26 -9.91 -2.02 10.35
C LEU A 26 -10.68 -3.31 9.99
N SER A 27 -11.99 -3.35 10.25
CA SER A 27 -12.84 -4.49 9.90
C SER A 27 -12.87 -4.80 8.40
N GLU A 28 -12.61 -3.82 7.54
CA GLU A 28 -12.53 -4.00 6.09
C GLU A 28 -11.14 -4.41 5.61
N LEU A 29 -10.07 -4.02 6.33
CA LEU A 29 -8.69 -4.43 6.02
C LEU A 29 -8.40 -5.86 6.51
N ARG A 30 -8.94 -6.22 7.68
CA ARG A 30 -8.74 -7.53 8.33
C ARG A 30 -8.94 -8.74 7.39
N PRO A 31 -10.02 -8.87 6.60
CA PRO A 31 -10.20 -10.02 5.73
C PRO A 31 -9.11 -10.12 4.64
N LEU A 32 -8.60 -8.99 4.13
CA LEU A 32 -7.52 -8.97 3.14
C LEU A 32 -6.20 -9.44 3.77
N LEU A 33 -5.87 -8.89 4.95
CA LEU A 33 -4.72 -9.33 5.75
C LEU A 33 -4.78 -10.84 6.04
N THR A 34 -5.94 -11.32 6.49
CA THR A 34 -6.15 -12.73 6.84
C THR A 34 -6.01 -13.64 5.62
N ALA A 35 -6.58 -13.24 4.47
CA ALA A 35 -6.51 -14.02 3.23
C ALA A 35 -5.07 -14.22 2.72
N VAL A 36 -4.17 -13.28 2.99
CA VAL A 36 -2.74 -13.40 2.65
C VAL A 36 -1.98 -14.16 3.74
N LEU A 37 -2.27 -13.90 5.01
CA LEU A 37 -1.61 -14.57 6.14
C LEU A 37 -1.90 -16.08 6.20
N ASP A 38 -3.10 -16.49 5.79
CA ASP A 38 -3.55 -17.88 5.77
C ASP A 38 -3.09 -18.66 4.53
N ASP A 39 -2.49 -18.00 3.53
CA ASP A 39 -1.94 -18.68 2.35
C ASP A 39 -0.62 -19.39 2.73
N ASP A 40 -0.58 -20.72 2.59
CA ASP A 40 0.54 -21.56 3.06
C ASP A 40 1.85 -21.32 2.31
N GLU A 41 1.77 -20.73 1.13
CA GLU A 41 2.95 -20.40 0.36
C GLU A 41 3.44 -18.98 0.60
N VAL A 42 2.67 -18.12 1.25
CA VAL A 42 3.13 -16.80 1.69
C VAL A 42 3.80 -16.93 3.05
N VAL A 43 5.10 -16.67 3.08
CA VAL A 43 5.91 -16.80 4.31
C VAL A 43 5.83 -15.53 5.14
N GLU A 44 5.91 -14.38 4.48
CA GLU A 44 5.82 -13.06 5.09
C GLU A 44 5.48 -12.02 4.03
N PHE A 45 4.98 -10.87 4.48
CA PHE A 45 4.73 -9.71 3.63
C PHE A 45 4.87 -8.44 4.45
N GLY A 46 4.92 -7.30 3.79
CA GLY A 46 5.10 -6.03 4.48
C GLY A 46 4.94 -4.83 3.56
N TRP A 47 5.16 -3.65 4.12
CA TRP A 47 5.09 -2.37 3.40
C TRP A 47 5.93 -1.32 4.15
N GLN A 48 6.08 -0.16 3.53
CA GLN A 48 6.67 1.03 4.13
C GLN A 48 5.57 2.07 4.35
N GLN A 49 5.66 2.82 5.44
CA GLN A 49 4.75 3.93 5.70
C GLN A 49 5.50 5.10 6.32
N TYR A 50 5.30 6.30 5.78
CA TYR A 50 5.85 7.51 6.37
C TYR A 50 5.13 8.79 5.94
N THR A 51 5.25 9.84 6.74
CA THR A 51 5.01 11.22 6.35
C THR A 51 6.33 11.84 5.87
N PRO A 52 6.46 12.29 4.61
CA PRO A 52 7.72 12.86 4.11
C PRO A 52 8.21 14.07 4.94
N TYR A 53 9.50 14.09 5.30
CA TYR A 53 10.11 15.17 6.09
C TYR A 53 10.23 16.50 5.33
N PHE A 54 10.44 16.45 4.01
CA PHE A 54 10.53 17.61 3.14
C PHE A 54 9.57 17.47 1.97
N ASN A 55 8.87 18.57 1.69
CA ASN A 55 8.02 18.72 0.53
C ASN A 55 8.56 19.90 -0.31
N ASP A 56 8.53 19.76 -1.63
CA ASP A 56 8.84 20.77 -2.66
C ASP A 56 7.86 21.96 -2.69
N GLY A 57 6.89 22.00 -1.77
CA GLY A 57 5.98 23.13 -1.54
C GLY A 57 4.52 22.72 -1.27
N ASP A 58 4.19 21.46 -1.47
CA ASP A 58 2.91 20.82 -1.16
C ASP A 58 2.77 20.44 0.33
N THR A 59 1.59 19.93 0.69
CA THR A 59 1.32 19.43 2.04
C THR A 59 1.98 18.06 2.23
N CYS A 60 2.73 17.87 3.32
CA CYS A 60 3.17 16.53 3.73
C CYS A 60 1.96 15.68 4.13
N VAL A 61 1.75 14.57 3.46
CA VAL A 61 0.68 13.61 3.75
C VAL A 61 1.33 12.27 4.05
N PHE A 62 0.86 11.62 5.12
CA PHE A 62 1.19 10.23 5.41
C PHE A 62 0.85 9.36 4.20
N ASP A 63 1.71 8.40 3.90
CA ASP A 63 1.49 7.43 2.82
C ASP A 63 2.01 6.07 3.24
N ALA A 64 1.28 5.01 2.88
CA ALA A 64 1.72 3.62 2.99
C ALA A 64 1.86 3.06 1.57
N HIS A 65 3.02 2.48 1.25
CA HIS A 65 3.33 2.00 -0.10
C HIS A 65 4.41 0.90 -0.09
N SER A 66 4.86 0.53 -1.29
CA SER A 66 5.89 -0.49 -1.51
C SER A 66 5.53 -1.80 -0.80
N PHE A 67 4.28 -2.22 -0.95
CA PHE A 67 3.86 -3.52 -0.48
C PHE A 67 4.69 -4.62 -1.15
N TRP A 68 5.16 -5.57 -0.35
CA TRP A 68 5.97 -6.70 -0.79
C TRP A 68 5.51 -8.00 -0.14
N ALA A 69 5.70 -9.12 -0.82
CA ALA A 69 5.37 -10.44 -0.30
C ALA A 69 6.47 -11.44 -0.65
N ARG A 70 6.85 -12.30 0.30
CA ARG A 70 7.78 -13.39 0.06
C ARG A 70 7.06 -14.72 0.13
N THR A 71 7.25 -15.56 -0.89
CA THR A 71 6.74 -16.92 -0.89
C THR A 71 7.80 -17.96 -0.52
N SER A 72 7.39 -19.17 -0.16
CA SER A 72 8.29 -20.31 0.09
C SER A 72 9.14 -20.67 -1.13
N ALA A 73 8.64 -20.43 -2.35
CA ALA A 73 9.41 -20.61 -3.58
C ALA A 73 10.51 -19.56 -3.80
N ALA A 74 10.45 -18.42 -3.08
CA ALA A 74 11.43 -17.32 -3.15
C ALA A 74 12.48 -17.46 -2.04
N ASP A 75 13.03 -18.67 -1.86
CA ASP A 75 13.83 -19.11 -0.70
C ASP A 75 15.23 -18.47 -0.59
N ASP A 76 15.47 -17.33 -1.27
CA ASP A 76 16.69 -16.56 -1.11
C ASP A 76 16.48 -15.46 -0.06
N ALA A 77 17.11 -15.63 1.11
CA ALA A 77 17.18 -14.63 2.17
C ALA A 77 17.84 -13.29 1.74
N ARG A 78 18.33 -13.19 0.49
CA ARG A 78 18.95 -12.00 -0.11
C ARG A 78 18.12 -11.34 -1.21
N ALA A 79 16.91 -11.81 -1.49
CA ALA A 79 16.06 -11.14 -2.49
C ALA A 79 15.90 -9.66 -2.13
N ASP A 80 16.22 -8.77 -3.07
CA ASP A 80 15.96 -7.35 -2.91
C ASP A 80 14.44 -7.17 -2.72
N ARG A 81 14.03 -6.35 -1.76
CA ARG A 81 12.62 -6.12 -1.46
C ARG A 81 11.86 -5.59 -2.68
N ARG A 82 12.53 -4.87 -3.59
CA ARG A 82 11.98 -4.43 -4.88
C ARG A 82 11.62 -5.59 -5.82
N GLU A 83 12.30 -6.73 -5.73
CA GLU A 83 11.95 -7.94 -6.50
C GLU A 83 10.72 -8.66 -5.92
N LEU A 84 10.38 -8.35 -4.67
CA LEU A 84 9.24 -8.90 -3.93
C LEU A 84 8.04 -7.94 -3.90
N GLU A 85 8.16 -6.76 -4.51
CA GLU A 85 7.06 -5.80 -4.57
C GLU A 85 5.89 -6.34 -5.38
N VAL A 86 4.68 -6.05 -4.90
CA VAL A 86 3.43 -6.38 -5.57
C VAL A 86 2.62 -5.10 -5.67
N GLY A 87 2.29 -4.67 -6.88
CA GLY A 87 1.59 -3.42 -7.11
C GLY A 87 1.30 -3.20 -8.59
N ARG A 88 0.47 -2.18 -8.91
CA ARG A 88 0.03 -1.92 -10.31
C ARG A 88 1.18 -1.62 -11.24
N TYR A 89 2.16 -0.91 -10.70
CA TYR A 89 3.28 -0.36 -11.45
C TYR A 89 4.57 -1.15 -11.21
N CYS A 90 4.48 -2.29 -10.52
CA CYS A 90 5.60 -3.18 -10.25
C CYS A 90 5.85 -4.14 -11.43
N ASN A 91 7.05 -4.69 -11.48
CA ASN A 91 7.34 -5.80 -12.40
C ASN A 91 6.56 -7.06 -11.99
N ILE A 92 6.51 -8.05 -12.89
CA ILE A 92 5.95 -9.36 -12.57
C ILE A 92 6.74 -9.94 -11.39
N HIS A 93 6.04 -10.24 -10.31
CA HIS A 93 6.62 -10.83 -9.12
C HIS A 93 7.14 -12.23 -9.45
N ARG A 94 8.39 -12.53 -9.06
CA ARG A 94 9.10 -13.75 -9.48
C ARG A 94 8.32 -15.06 -9.24
N THR A 95 7.70 -15.20 -8.07
CA THR A 95 6.97 -16.43 -7.70
C THR A 95 5.44 -16.30 -7.73
N LEU A 96 4.89 -15.14 -7.38
CA LEU A 96 3.45 -14.85 -7.46
C LEU A 96 2.96 -14.59 -8.87
N GLY A 97 3.84 -14.28 -9.83
CA GLY A 97 3.43 -13.79 -11.14
C GLY A 97 2.86 -12.37 -11.09
N GLY A 98 2.09 -11.99 -12.11
CA GLY A 98 1.37 -10.72 -12.12
C GLY A 98 0.91 -10.26 -13.50
N HIS A 99 0.48 -9.01 -13.57
CA HIS A 99 0.10 -8.35 -14.81
C HIS A 99 1.16 -7.34 -15.20
N ARG A 100 1.47 -7.25 -16.50
CA ARG A 100 2.18 -6.09 -17.06
C ARG A 100 1.18 -5.07 -17.55
N LEU A 101 1.56 -3.79 -17.54
CA LEU A 101 0.83 -2.78 -18.29
C LEU A 101 1.21 -2.86 -19.77
N ALA A 102 0.27 -2.55 -20.66
CA ALA A 102 0.58 -2.40 -22.07
C ALA A 102 1.73 -1.38 -22.28
N GLU A 103 2.66 -1.66 -23.20
CA GLU A 103 3.82 -0.80 -23.44
C GLU A 103 3.41 0.59 -23.97
N SER A 104 2.31 0.64 -24.75
CA SER A 104 1.74 1.86 -25.33
C SER A 104 0.22 1.87 -25.17
N GLY A 105 -0.38 3.08 -25.20
CA GLY A 105 -1.81 3.28 -25.05
C GLY A 105 -2.15 4.58 -24.30
N GLU A 106 -3.44 4.92 -24.24
CA GLU A 106 -3.93 6.02 -23.40
C GLU A 106 -3.81 5.68 -21.92
N TYR A 107 -3.61 6.71 -21.08
CA TYR A 107 -3.56 6.54 -19.64
C TYR A 107 -4.98 6.53 -19.04
N PRO A 108 -5.32 5.63 -18.12
CA PRO A 108 -4.47 4.56 -17.57
C PRO A 108 -4.26 3.41 -18.55
N ARG A 109 -3.01 2.95 -18.67
CA ARG A 109 -2.66 1.83 -19.57
C ARG A 109 -3.35 0.55 -19.08
N PRO A 110 -3.92 -0.28 -19.98
CA PRO A 110 -4.58 -1.52 -19.58
C PRO A 110 -3.58 -2.56 -19.07
N GLU A 111 -4.02 -3.39 -18.12
CA GLU A 111 -3.30 -4.58 -17.68
C GLU A 111 -3.41 -5.68 -18.74
N LEU A 112 -2.29 -6.33 -19.04
CA LEU A 112 -2.19 -7.50 -19.89
C LEU A 112 -2.64 -8.77 -19.11
N PRO A 113 -2.92 -9.89 -19.80
CA PRO A 113 -3.27 -11.14 -19.13
C PRO A 113 -2.26 -11.54 -18.05
N TYR A 114 -2.75 -12.23 -17.02
CA TYR A 114 -1.90 -12.70 -15.92
C TYR A 114 -0.82 -13.67 -16.42
N GLU A 115 0.39 -13.48 -15.91
CA GLU A 115 1.55 -14.35 -16.13
C GLU A 115 2.01 -14.93 -14.77
N GLY A 116 1.81 -16.23 -14.54
CA GLY A 116 2.25 -16.90 -13.31
C GLY A 116 1.57 -18.25 -13.09
N ALA A 117 1.89 -18.89 -11.96
CA ALA A 117 1.41 -20.24 -11.66
C ALA A 117 0.05 -20.27 -10.93
N ASP A 118 -0.30 -19.20 -10.21
CA ASP A 118 -1.46 -19.15 -9.32
C ASP A 118 -2.07 -17.74 -9.30
N GLU A 119 -2.96 -17.49 -10.26
CA GLU A 119 -3.64 -16.19 -10.42
C GLU A 119 -4.51 -15.85 -9.21
N GLU A 120 -5.11 -16.84 -8.56
CA GLU A 120 -5.97 -16.60 -7.40
C GLU A 120 -5.17 -16.12 -6.20
N ARG A 121 -3.99 -16.72 -5.94
CA ARG A 121 -3.06 -16.22 -4.92
C ARG A 121 -2.61 -14.81 -5.25
N TYR A 122 -2.17 -14.57 -6.47
CA TYR A 122 -1.77 -13.23 -6.89
C TYR A 122 -2.89 -12.22 -6.64
N ARG A 123 -4.15 -12.54 -6.98
CA ARG A 123 -5.30 -11.66 -6.73
C ARG A 123 -5.51 -11.38 -5.25
N ARG A 124 -5.35 -12.36 -4.36
CA ARG A 124 -5.43 -12.16 -2.89
C ARG A 124 -4.35 -11.20 -2.40
N VAL A 125 -3.10 -11.46 -2.78
CA VAL A 125 -1.94 -10.62 -2.39
C VAL A 125 -2.10 -9.21 -2.95
N ARG A 126 -2.50 -9.10 -4.22
CA ARG A 126 -2.68 -7.82 -4.88
C ARG A 126 -3.83 -7.00 -4.32
N ALA A 127 -4.92 -7.63 -3.90
CA ALA A 127 -6.01 -6.94 -3.22
C ALA A 127 -5.57 -6.33 -1.88
N LEU A 128 -4.68 -6.99 -1.14
CA LEU A 128 -4.08 -6.39 0.06
C LEU A 128 -3.12 -5.26 -0.30
N ALA A 129 -2.25 -5.44 -1.30
CA ALA A 129 -1.34 -4.39 -1.77
C ALA A 129 -2.10 -3.12 -2.19
N ASP A 130 -3.13 -3.25 -3.04
CA ASP A 130 -3.96 -2.12 -3.47
C ASP A 130 -4.71 -1.46 -2.30
N ALA A 131 -5.02 -2.20 -1.24
CA ALA A 131 -5.64 -1.64 -0.05
C ALA A 131 -4.65 -0.83 0.80
N ILE A 132 -3.41 -1.32 0.96
CA ILE A 132 -2.35 -0.62 1.67
C ILE A 132 -1.96 0.65 0.90
N ASP A 133 -1.68 0.52 -0.39
CA ASP A 133 -1.21 1.61 -1.26
C ASP A 133 -2.31 2.64 -1.61
N GLY A 134 -3.57 2.30 -1.34
CA GLY A 134 -4.72 3.09 -1.78
C GLY A 134 -5.04 4.32 -0.91
N GLY A 135 -4.33 4.52 0.20
CA GLY A 135 -4.56 5.62 1.14
C GLY A 135 -5.86 5.52 1.95
N GLY A 136 -6.68 4.50 1.70
CA GLY A 136 -8.00 4.33 2.34
C GLY A 136 -7.93 3.77 3.76
N PHE A 137 -6.74 3.36 4.22
CA PHE A 137 -6.52 2.75 5.53
C PHE A 137 -5.42 3.47 6.33
N ASP A 138 -5.03 4.68 5.91
CA ASP A 138 -3.93 5.43 6.53
C ASP A 138 -4.14 5.62 8.03
N ASP A 139 -5.36 6.01 8.45
CA ASP A 139 -5.66 6.22 9.87
C ASP A 139 -5.44 4.94 10.70
N VAL A 140 -5.87 3.78 10.20
CA VAL A 140 -5.72 2.51 10.92
C VAL A 140 -4.28 2.00 10.90
N LEU A 141 -3.54 2.24 9.81
CA LEU A 141 -2.14 1.85 9.69
C LEU A 141 -1.23 2.73 10.55
N LEU A 142 -1.48 4.04 10.58
CA LEU A 142 -0.77 5.00 11.40
C LEU A 142 -1.05 4.76 12.90
N GLU A 143 -2.30 4.51 13.28
CA GLU A 143 -2.66 4.17 14.66
C GLU A 143 -1.98 2.88 15.14
N ALA A 144 -1.91 1.85 14.27
CA ALA A 144 -1.36 0.55 14.63
C ALA A 144 0.18 0.49 14.63
N PHE A 145 0.83 1.15 13.66
CA PHE A 145 2.25 0.95 13.38
C PHE A 145 3.10 2.22 13.47
N GLY A 146 2.47 3.39 13.69
CA GLY A 146 3.17 4.66 13.82
C GLY A 146 3.63 5.23 12.48
N ASP A 147 4.42 6.30 12.54
CA ASP A 147 4.99 6.94 11.37
C ASP A 147 6.44 6.46 11.15
N HIS A 148 6.97 6.56 9.93
CA HIS A 148 8.32 6.13 9.57
C HIS A 148 8.60 4.67 9.94
N ALA A 149 7.79 3.77 9.39
CA ALA A 149 7.82 2.36 9.71
C ALA A 149 7.98 1.50 8.45
N THR A 150 8.84 0.49 8.56
CA THR A 150 8.76 -0.73 7.76
C THR A 150 8.00 -1.76 8.59
N VAL A 151 6.83 -2.19 8.10
CA VAL A 151 6.02 -3.21 8.75
C VAL A 151 6.26 -4.56 8.08
N THR A 152 6.49 -5.60 8.87
CA THR A 152 6.63 -6.98 8.40
C THR A 152 5.70 -7.89 9.16
N VAL A 153 4.83 -8.61 8.44
CA VAL A 153 3.82 -9.52 8.98
C VAL A 153 4.23 -10.97 8.71
N ARG A 154 4.18 -11.78 9.77
CA ARG A 154 4.42 -13.23 9.76
C ARG A 154 3.33 -13.93 10.54
N ARG A 155 3.15 -15.23 10.33
CA ARG A 155 2.24 -16.05 11.17
C ARG A 155 2.60 -16.01 12.65
N SER A 156 3.88 -15.82 12.98
CA SER A 156 4.36 -15.71 14.35
C SER A 156 4.16 -14.33 14.99
N GLY A 157 3.82 -13.30 14.21
CA GLY A 157 3.65 -11.93 14.71
C GLY A 157 4.05 -10.86 13.70
N ILE A 158 3.96 -9.60 14.14
CA ILE A 158 4.28 -8.42 13.33
C ILE A 158 5.53 -7.74 13.90
N THR A 159 6.45 -7.35 13.04
CA THR A 159 7.64 -6.56 13.37
C THR A 159 7.53 -5.18 12.74
N VAL A 160 7.89 -4.15 13.51
CA VAL A 160 7.93 -2.76 13.04
C VAL A 160 9.35 -2.25 13.23
N GLU A 161 9.96 -1.80 12.15
CA GLU A 161 11.32 -1.24 12.13
C GLU A 161 11.26 0.22 11.69
N PHE A 162 12.11 1.08 12.25
CA PHE A 162 12.17 2.47 11.82
C PHE A 162 12.62 2.56 10.37
N TYR A 163 11.90 3.34 9.56
CA TYR A 163 12.19 3.59 8.16
C TYR A 163 12.65 5.04 7.97
N ASN A 164 13.91 5.20 7.52
CA ASN A 164 14.43 6.50 7.11
C ASN A 164 14.33 6.64 5.58
N HIS A 165 13.69 7.72 5.13
CA HIS A 165 13.51 8.06 3.70
C HIS A 165 14.58 9.10 3.24
N GLU A 166 15.73 9.16 3.91
CA GLU A 166 16.86 10.03 3.48
C GLU A 166 17.42 9.68 2.09
#